data_AF-A0A553PUY3-F1
#
_entry.id   AF-A0A553PUY3-F1
#
_cell.length_a   1.000
_cell.length_b   1.000
_cell.length_c   1.000
_cell.angle_alpha   90.00
_cell.angle_beta   90.00
_cell.angle_gamma   90.00
#
_symmetry.space_group_name_H-M   'P 1'
#
loop_
_entity.id
_entity.type
_entity.pdbx_description
1 polymer ?
#
loop_
_entity_poly.entity_id
_entity_poly.type
_entity_poly.pdbx_seq_one_letter_code
_entity_poly.pdbx_strand_id
1 'polypeptide(L)'
;MGDEGSALEKSAADLTVMDVYDIAALVGQEFERLIDRFGCEALARLVPKVVRVLELLEAAVTRSTSGTGGFTEAEELRLELERLRLERTERLERDRKHKKELELVEDVWRGEAQDLLSQIALLQQENQSLLSNLSVKESPDAEEETQRQEALAQESDTLDQWVTVSRSPRFYFSIQMSVRTWRQFIMEVENTSL
;
A
#
# COMPACT_ATOMS: atom_id res chain seq x y z
N MET A 1 43.90 55.78 -36.32
CA MET A 1 44.37 56.41 -35.07
C MET A 1 43.62 55.70 -33.97
N GLY A 2 44.30 54.75 -33.35
CA GLY A 2 43.70 53.73 -32.48
C GLY A 2 43.24 54.33 -31.16
N ASP A 3 42.28 53.63 -30.56
CA ASP A 3 41.64 53.84 -29.27
C ASP A 3 42.62 53.61 -28.10
N GLU A 4 43.80 54.22 -28.17
CA GLU A 4 44.92 54.01 -27.25
C GLU A 4 44.66 54.61 -25.85
N GLY A 5 43.65 55.46 -25.67
CA GLY A 5 43.25 55.99 -24.36
C GLY A 5 42.31 55.09 -23.55
N SER A 6 41.69 54.10 -24.19
CA SER A 6 40.54 53.38 -23.65
C SER A 6 40.90 52.41 -22.52
N ALA A 7 42.07 51.79 -22.57
CA ALA A 7 42.49 50.79 -21.56
C ALA A 7 42.78 51.41 -20.18
N LEU A 8 43.30 52.64 -20.13
CA LEU A 8 43.61 53.35 -18.86
C LEU A 8 42.38 53.93 -18.17
N GLU A 9 41.27 54.10 -18.90
CA GLU A 9 40.00 54.62 -18.36
C GLU A 9 39.12 53.52 -17.76
N LYS A 10 39.46 52.25 -17.98
CA LYS A 10 38.71 51.10 -17.45
C LYS A 10 38.91 50.94 -15.94
N SER A 11 37.84 50.51 -15.26
CA SER A 11 37.90 50.09 -13.86
C SER A 11 38.84 48.89 -13.72
N ALA A 12 39.55 48.79 -12.59
CA ALA A 12 40.43 47.67 -12.29
C ALA A 12 39.72 46.30 -12.32
N ALA A 13 38.40 46.29 -12.11
CA ALA A 13 37.57 45.07 -12.18
C ALA A 13 37.27 44.61 -13.61
N ASP A 14 37.34 45.51 -14.59
CA ASP A 14 36.94 45.27 -15.98
C ASP A 14 38.16 45.15 -16.92
N LEU A 15 39.37 45.25 -16.36
CA LEU A 15 40.61 45.07 -17.11
C LEU A 15 40.72 43.63 -17.63
N THR A 16 41.08 43.50 -18.89
CA THR A 16 41.42 42.24 -19.54
C THR A 16 42.93 42.13 -19.72
N VAL A 17 43.41 40.91 -20.00
CA VAL A 17 44.83 40.69 -20.32
C VAL A 17 45.26 41.54 -21.53
N MET A 18 44.35 41.78 -22.49
CA MET A 18 44.65 42.66 -23.62
C MET A 18 44.85 44.11 -23.22
N ASP A 19 44.06 44.61 -22.26
CA ASP A 19 44.20 45.98 -21.76
C ASP A 19 45.57 46.18 -21.08
N VAL A 20 46.10 45.16 -20.41
CA VAL A 20 47.44 45.22 -19.81
C VAL A 20 48.53 45.35 -20.87
N TYR A 21 48.38 44.66 -22.02
CA TYR A 21 49.31 44.79 -23.15
C TYR A 21 49.21 46.17 -23.81
N ASP A 22 48.01 46.71 -23.96
CA ASP A 22 47.80 48.07 -24.49
C ASP A 22 48.42 49.13 -23.56
N ILE A 23 48.22 49.00 -22.25
CA ILE A 23 48.85 49.86 -21.24
C ILE A 23 50.39 49.74 -21.31
N ALA A 24 50.93 48.53 -21.45
CA ALA A 24 52.37 48.31 -21.58
C ALA A 24 52.96 49.00 -22.82
N ALA A 25 52.23 49.00 -23.94
CA ALA A 25 52.63 49.68 -25.17
C ALA A 25 52.69 51.21 -24.97
N LEU A 26 51.70 51.80 -24.31
CA LEU A 26 51.66 53.25 -24.02
C LEU A 26 52.82 53.66 -23.09
N VAL A 27 53.04 52.87 -22.04
CA VAL A 27 54.14 53.09 -21.09
C VAL A 27 55.50 52.97 -21.80
N GLY A 28 55.65 52.00 -22.71
CA GLY A 28 56.83 51.84 -23.55
C GLY A 28 57.09 53.06 -24.44
N GLN A 29 56.04 53.59 -25.07
CA GLN A 29 56.15 54.77 -25.93
C GLN A 29 56.59 56.03 -25.15
N GLU A 30 56.13 56.22 -23.91
CA GLU A 30 56.60 57.32 -23.06
C GLU A 30 58.07 57.14 -22.64
N PHE A 31 58.51 55.89 -22.42
CA PHE A 31 59.91 55.61 -22.16
C PHE A 31 60.81 55.90 -23.36
N GLU A 32 60.39 55.60 -24.59
CA GLU A 32 61.13 55.97 -25.80
C GLU A 32 61.34 57.50 -25.87
N ARG A 33 60.28 58.30 -25.66
CA ARG A 33 60.37 59.76 -25.64
C ARG A 33 61.29 60.30 -24.55
N LEU A 34 61.36 59.63 -23.40
CA LEU A 34 62.26 60.01 -22.31
C LEU A 34 63.71 59.64 -22.62
N ILE A 35 63.94 58.48 -23.24
CA ILE A 35 65.26 58.05 -23.68
C ILE A 35 65.82 59.03 -24.71
N ASP A 36 65.01 59.47 -25.67
CA ASP A 36 65.43 60.44 -26.69
C ASP A 36 65.91 61.78 -26.10
N ARG A 37 65.35 62.19 -24.96
CA ARG A 37 65.67 63.48 -24.31
C ARG A 37 66.76 63.40 -23.25
N PHE A 38 66.80 62.31 -22.48
CA PHE A 38 67.61 62.20 -21.26
C PHE A 38 68.62 61.05 -21.30
N GLY A 39 68.62 60.24 -22.37
CA GLY A 39 69.46 59.05 -22.49
C GLY A 39 68.94 57.85 -21.69
N CYS A 40 69.42 56.65 -22.03
CA CYS A 40 68.92 55.39 -21.47
C CYS A 40 69.37 55.12 -20.03
N GLU A 41 70.45 55.72 -19.56
CA GLU A 41 71.00 55.48 -18.22
C GLU A 41 70.03 55.88 -17.10
N ALA A 42 69.25 56.95 -17.31
CA ALA A 42 68.27 57.42 -16.33
C ALA A 42 67.12 56.43 -16.11
N LEU A 43 66.78 55.62 -17.12
CA LEU A 43 65.67 54.66 -17.08
C LEU A 43 66.11 53.21 -16.83
N ALA A 44 67.40 52.91 -16.96
CA ALA A 44 67.94 51.54 -16.87
C ALA A 44 67.53 50.79 -15.59
N ARG A 45 67.36 51.49 -14.46
CA ARG A 45 66.92 50.89 -13.18
C ARG A 45 65.41 50.90 -12.96
N LEU A 46 64.67 51.72 -13.71
CA LEU A 46 63.22 51.89 -13.58
C LEU A 46 62.46 50.88 -14.45
N VAL A 47 62.91 50.67 -15.69
CA VAL A 47 62.27 49.78 -16.66
C VAL A 47 62.02 48.38 -16.10
N PRO A 48 63.00 47.69 -15.46
CA PRO A 48 62.75 46.36 -14.90
C PRO A 48 61.68 46.34 -13.79
N LYS A 49 61.54 47.43 -13.03
CA LYS A 49 60.51 47.55 -11.98
C LYS A 49 59.12 47.73 -12.59
N VAL A 50 59.03 48.48 -13.67
CA VAL A 50 57.76 48.73 -14.37
C VAL A 50 57.30 47.46 -15.08
N VAL A 51 58.22 46.73 -15.73
CA VAL A 51 57.94 45.38 -16.25
C VAL A 51 57.42 44.47 -15.14
N ARG A 52 58.05 44.46 -13.95
CA ARG A 52 57.56 43.67 -12.82
C ARG A 52 56.16 44.05 -12.36
N VAL A 53 55.82 45.34 -12.35
CA VAL A 53 54.47 45.80 -12.01
C VAL A 53 53.45 45.34 -13.06
N LEU A 54 53.79 45.41 -14.35
CA LEU A 54 52.96 44.94 -15.44
C LEU A 54 52.76 43.41 -15.39
N GLU A 55 53.80 42.63 -15.08
CA GLU A 55 53.70 41.18 -14.84
C GLU A 55 52.75 40.86 -13.68
N LEU A 56 52.85 41.61 -12.57
CA LEU A 56 51.97 41.42 -11.41
C LEU A 56 50.52 41.79 -11.73
N LEU A 57 50.32 42.83 -12.54
CA LEU A 57 49.01 43.24 -13.03
C LEU A 57 48.43 42.19 -13.97
N GLU A 58 49.18 41.70 -14.96
CA GLU A 58 48.77 40.61 -15.84
C GLU A 58 48.40 39.36 -15.03
N ALA A 59 49.20 39.00 -14.01
CA ALA A 59 48.89 37.85 -13.16
C ALA A 59 47.61 38.08 -12.32
N ALA A 60 47.38 39.31 -11.85
CA ALA A 60 46.16 39.66 -11.13
C ALA A 60 44.93 39.60 -12.05
N VAL A 61 45.00 40.24 -13.22
CA VAL A 61 43.94 40.24 -14.24
C VAL A 61 43.68 38.84 -14.77
N THR A 62 44.72 38.04 -15.00
CA THR A 62 44.59 36.64 -15.40
C THR A 62 43.86 35.86 -14.33
N ARG A 63 44.22 35.98 -13.05
CA ARG A 63 43.47 35.32 -11.96
C ARG A 63 42.02 35.78 -11.88
N SER A 64 41.74 37.05 -12.12
CA SER A 64 40.39 37.62 -12.12
C SER A 64 39.55 37.20 -13.33
N THR A 65 40.16 36.96 -14.49
CA THR A 65 39.48 36.62 -15.75
C THR A 65 39.42 35.12 -16.02
N SER A 66 40.46 34.37 -15.66
CA SER A 66 40.49 32.90 -15.67
C SER A 66 39.74 32.29 -14.48
N GLY A 67 39.53 33.09 -13.42
CA GLY A 67 38.74 32.76 -12.26
C GLY A 67 37.92 33.97 -11.81
N THR A 68 36.69 34.09 -12.31
CA THR A 68 35.44 33.69 -11.62
C THR A 68 35.49 33.38 -10.09
N GLY A 69 36.49 33.80 -9.31
CA GLY A 69 36.89 33.14 -8.06
C GLY A 69 36.39 33.78 -6.76
N GLY A 70 35.34 34.60 -6.82
CA GLY A 70 34.78 35.16 -5.59
C GLY A 70 33.36 35.65 -5.75
N PHE A 71 33.11 36.52 -6.72
CA PHE A 71 31.76 37.05 -6.95
C PHE A 71 30.86 36.03 -7.64
N THR A 72 31.36 35.36 -8.67
CA THR A 72 30.66 34.35 -9.46
C THR A 72 30.60 32.98 -8.78
N GLU A 73 31.66 32.51 -8.10
CA GLU A 73 31.57 31.29 -7.29
C GLU A 73 30.58 31.47 -6.14
N ALA A 74 30.56 32.63 -5.48
CA ALA A 74 29.55 32.93 -4.48
C ALA A 74 28.15 32.97 -5.08
N GLU A 75 27.97 33.52 -6.29
CA GLU A 75 26.68 33.56 -6.96
C GLU A 75 26.23 32.18 -7.45
N GLU A 76 27.14 31.35 -7.96
CA GLU A 76 26.89 29.94 -8.32
C GLU A 76 26.47 29.12 -7.09
N LEU A 77 27.20 29.27 -5.97
CA LEU A 77 26.84 28.61 -4.71
C LEU A 77 25.50 29.12 -4.17
N ARG A 78 25.16 30.39 -4.37
CA ARG A 78 23.85 30.95 -4.01
C ARG A 78 22.73 30.35 -4.85
N LEU A 79 22.91 30.27 -6.17
CA LEU A 79 21.95 29.65 -7.08
C LEU A 79 21.76 28.16 -6.74
N GLU A 80 22.85 27.45 -6.45
CA GLU A 80 22.78 26.05 -6.04
C GLU A 80 22.08 25.88 -4.68
N LEU A 81 22.33 26.79 -3.73
CA LEU A 81 21.62 26.80 -2.45
C LEU A 81 20.11 27.04 -2.65
N GLU A 82 19.73 27.96 -3.52
CA GLU A 82 18.32 28.20 -3.86
C GLU A 82 17.68 26.99 -4.53
N ARG A 83 18.37 26.36 -5.47
CA ARG A 83 17.94 25.11 -6.12
C ARG A 83 17.71 24.00 -5.10
N LEU A 84 18.66 23.78 -4.19
CA LEU A 84 18.57 22.77 -3.14
C LEU A 84 17.46 23.05 -2.12
N ARG A 85 17.21 24.33 -1.82
CA ARG A 85 16.07 24.73 -0.96
C ARG A 85 14.74 24.40 -1.62
N LEU A 86 14.60 24.71 -2.91
CA LEU A 86 13.40 24.38 -3.67
C LEU A 86 13.18 22.86 -3.71
N GLU A 87 14.21 22.09 -4.04
CA GLU A 87 14.16 20.63 -4.09
C GLU A 87 13.75 20.03 -2.73
N ARG A 88 14.27 20.57 -1.62
CA ARG A 88 13.86 20.18 -0.26
C ARG A 88 12.37 20.46 -0.02
N THR A 89 11.88 21.64 -0.39
CA THR A 89 10.47 21.99 -0.20
C THR A 89 9.55 21.10 -1.01
N GLU A 90 9.87 20.85 -2.29
CA GLU A 90 9.10 19.95 -3.15
C GLU A 90 9.08 18.52 -2.61
N ARG A 91 10.21 18.04 -2.06
CA ARG A 91 10.28 16.72 -1.43
C ARG A 91 9.34 16.63 -0.23
N LEU A 92 9.35 17.64 0.64
CA LEU A 92 8.49 17.67 1.81
C LEU A 92 7.00 17.76 1.42
N GLU A 93 6.68 18.52 0.37
CA GLU A 93 5.32 18.56 -0.16
C GLU A 93 4.86 17.24 -0.76
N ARG A 94 5.72 16.55 -1.53
CA ARG A 94 5.46 15.20 -2.03
C ARG A 94 5.22 14.22 -0.90
N ASP A 95 6.10 14.20 0.10
CA ASP A 95 5.97 13.31 1.26
C ASP A 95 4.66 13.58 2.02
N ARG A 96 4.28 14.85 2.17
CA ARG A 96 3.00 15.24 2.78
C ARG A 96 1.79 14.79 1.96
N LYS A 97 1.85 14.88 0.62
CA LYS A 97 0.78 14.39 -0.26
C LYS A 97 0.65 12.88 -0.18
N HIS A 98 1.77 12.15 -0.32
CA HIS A 98 1.78 10.69 -0.18
C HIS A 98 1.25 10.23 1.18
N LYS A 99 1.61 10.91 2.27
CA LYS A 99 1.08 10.58 3.59
C LYS A 99 -0.45 10.69 3.65
N LYS A 100 -1.02 11.75 3.07
CA LYS A 100 -2.48 11.93 3.01
C LYS A 100 -3.17 10.89 2.13
N GLU A 101 -2.53 10.50 1.03
CA GLU A 101 -3.03 9.42 0.16
C GLU A 101 -3.04 8.09 0.90
N LEU A 102 -2.00 7.78 1.67
CA LEU A 102 -1.93 6.59 2.51
C LEU A 102 -3.01 6.59 3.60
N GLU A 103 -3.21 7.72 4.29
CA GLU A 103 -4.28 7.88 5.29
C GLU A 103 -5.66 7.62 4.66
N LEU A 104 -5.91 8.16 3.46
CA LEU A 104 -7.17 7.93 2.75
C LEU A 104 -7.36 6.45 2.37
N VAL A 105 -6.31 5.79 1.87
CA VAL A 105 -6.36 4.35 1.53
C VAL A 105 -6.62 3.52 2.78
N GLU A 106 -6.00 3.85 3.90
CA GLU A 106 -6.22 3.16 5.18
C GLU A 106 -7.66 3.32 5.67
N ASP A 107 -8.24 4.52 5.57
CA ASP A 107 -9.63 4.78 5.95
C ASP A 107 -10.61 3.97 5.10
N VAL A 108 -10.40 3.91 3.78
CA VAL A 108 -11.21 3.10 2.87
C VAL A 108 -11.11 1.62 3.24
N TRP A 109 -9.90 1.10 3.44
CA TRP A 109 -9.68 -0.28 3.83
C TRP A 109 -10.33 -0.65 5.16
N ARG A 110 -10.29 0.26 6.14
CA ARG A 110 -10.99 0.08 7.43
C ARG A 110 -12.50 -0.01 7.24
N GLY A 111 -13.08 0.84 6.39
CA GLY A 111 -14.49 0.80 6.04
C GLY A 111 -14.88 -0.54 5.39
N GLU A 112 -14.15 -0.95 4.35
CA GLU A 112 -14.40 -2.22 3.65
C GLU A 112 -14.26 -3.43 4.58
N ALA A 113 -13.25 -3.45 5.44
CA ALA A 113 -13.08 -4.52 6.43
C ALA A 113 -14.26 -4.58 7.42
N GLN A 114 -14.76 -3.43 7.87
CA GLN A 114 -15.91 -3.36 8.77
C GLN A 114 -17.21 -3.80 8.09
N ASP A 115 -17.42 -3.43 6.83
CA ASP A 115 -18.58 -3.86 6.04
C ASP A 115 -18.58 -5.38 5.84
N LEU A 116 -17.42 -5.97 5.53
CA LEU A 116 -17.26 -7.42 5.40
C LEU A 116 -17.50 -8.14 6.74
N LEU A 117 -16.98 -7.62 7.85
CA LEU A 117 -17.25 -8.17 9.18
C LEU A 117 -18.75 -8.12 9.53
N SER A 118 -19.42 -7.02 9.17
CA SER A 118 -20.86 -6.87 9.35
C SER A 118 -21.65 -7.90 8.53
N GLN A 119 -21.26 -8.12 7.27
CA GLN A 119 -21.85 -9.16 6.42
C GLN A 119 -21.63 -10.56 6.99
N ILE A 120 -20.43 -10.87 7.47
CA ILE A 120 -20.13 -12.15 8.12
C ILE A 120 -21.02 -12.36 9.34
N ALA A 121 -21.17 -11.34 10.20
CA ALA A 121 -22.01 -11.42 11.38
C ALA A 121 -23.49 -11.68 11.04
N LEU A 122 -24.02 -10.99 10.02
CA LEU A 122 -25.39 -11.21 9.54
C LEU A 122 -25.59 -12.63 9.00
N LEU A 123 -24.66 -13.11 8.16
CA LEU A 123 -24.73 -14.47 7.61
C LEU A 123 -24.59 -15.54 8.70
N GLN A 124 -23.76 -15.30 9.73
CA GLN A 124 -23.65 -16.19 10.88
C GLN A 124 -24.95 -16.23 11.69
N GLN A 125 -25.60 -15.09 11.89
CA GLN A 125 -26.90 -15.02 12.56
C GLN A 125 -27.99 -15.74 11.76
N GLU A 126 -28.05 -15.53 10.44
CA GLU A 126 -29.00 -16.19 9.55
C GLU A 126 -28.79 -17.71 9.57
N ASN A 127 -27.54 -18.19 9.45
CA ASN A 127 -27.22 -19.61 9.56
C ASN A 127 -27.64 -20.20 10.90
N GLN A 128 -27.39 -19.51 12.01
CA GLN A 128 -27.84 -19.96 13.34
C GLN A 128 -29.37 -20.04 13.42
N SER A 129 -30.08 -19.05 12.87
CA SER A 129 -31.54 -19.07 12.82
C SER A 129 -32.10 -20.18 11.94
N LEU A 130 -31.46 -20.48 10.81
CA LEU A 130 -31.88 -21.58 9.94
C LEU A 130 -31.65 -22.93 10.64
N LEU A 131 -30.51 -23.10 11.29
CA LEU A 131 -30.21 -24.31 12.08
C LEU A 131 -31.21 -24.53 13.21
N SER A 132 -31.58 -23.49 13.95
CA SER A 132 -32.59 -23.61 15.02
C SER A 132 -33.98 -23.95 14.45
N ASN A 133 -34.39 -23.33 13.34
CA ASN A 133 -35.66 -23.63 12.69
C ASN A 133 -35.73 -25.06 12.12
N LEU A 134 -34.62 -25.58 11.58
CA LEU A 134 -34.53 -26.97 11.14
C LEU A 134 -34.64 -27.94 12.31
N SER A 135 -33.92 -27.70 13.40
CA SER A 135 -34.00 -28.52 14.61
C SER A 135 -35.39 -28.50 15.27
N VAL A 136 -36.10 -27.37 15.21
CA VAL A 136 -37.49 -27.27 15.69
C VAL A 136 -38.45 -28.05 14.79
N LYS A 137 -38.22 -28.10 13.47
CA LYS A 137 -39.01 -28.94 12.56
C LYS A 137 -38.74 -30.43 12.74
N GLU A 138 -37.55 -30.81 13.18
CA GLU A 138 -37.18 -32.21 13.39
C GLU A 138 -37.65 -32.79 14.74
N SER A 139 -38.08 -31.97 15.71
CA SER A 139 -38.27 -32.40 17.11
C SER A 139 -39.67 -32.87 17.58
N PRO A 140 -40.75 -32.76 16.78
CA PRO A 140 -41.97 -33.56 17.08
C PRO A 140 -42.44 -34.47 15.94
N ASP A 141 -42.26 -34.08 14.67
CA ASP A 141 -42.80 -34.84 13.53
C ASP A 141 -41.97 -36.11 13.23
N ALA A 142 -40.63 -36.04 13.35
CA ALA A 142 -39.78 -37.20 13.12
C ALA A 142 -39.88 -38.23 14.25
N GLU A 143 -40.04 -37.79 15.50
CA GLU A 143 -40.24 -38.68 16.65
C GLU A 143 -41.62 -39.34 16.62
N GLU A 144 -42.70 -38.62 16.27
CA GLU A 144 -44.03 -39.23 16.09
C GLU A 144 -44.05 -40.24 14.94
N GLU A 145 -43.40 -39.95 13.82
CA GLU A 145 -43.39 -40.85 12.66
C GLU A 145 -42.59 -42.13 12.95
N THR A 146 -41.48 -42.01 13.69
CA THR A 146 -40.68 -43.16 14.13
C THR A 146 -41.45 -44.02 15.15
N GLN A 147 -42.10 -43.39 16.13
CA GLN A 147 -42.93 -44.09 17.13
C GLN A 147 -44.16 -44.76 16.48
N ARG A 148 -44.79 -44.14 15.49
CA ARG A 148 -45.89 -44.75 14.73
C ARG A 148 -45.43 -45.97 13.92
N GLN A 149 -44.25 -45.91 13.30
CA GLN A 149 -43.68 -47.06 12.58
C GLN A 149 -43.34 -48.22 13.52
N GLU A 150 -42.76 -47.94 14.69
CA GLU A 150 -42.49 -48.95 15.72
C GLU A 150 -43.78 -49.55 16.31
N ALA A 151 -44.82 -48.74 16.54
CA ALA A 151 -46.12 -49.20 17.00
C ALA A 151 -46.81 -50.10 15.97
N LEU A 152 -46.75 -49.73 14.68
CA LEU A 152 -47.27 -50.57 13.59
C LEU A 152 -46.50 -51.89 13.44
N ALA A 153 -45.18 -51.88 13.66
CA ALA A 153 -44.37 -53.10 13.66
C ALA A 153 -44.74 -54.02 14.83
N GLN A 154 -44.91 -53.47 16.04
CA GLN A 154 -45.41 -54.23 17.20
C GLN A 154 -46.82 -54.77 16.97
N GLU A 155 -47.72 -53.98 16.40
CA GLU A 155 -49.07 -54.42 16.10
C GLU A 155 -49.05 -55.58 15.09
N SER A 156 -48.22 -55.48 14.04
CA SER A 156 -48.00 -56.58 13.08
C SER A 156 -47.47 -57.85 13.76
N ASP A 157 -46.46 -57.75 14.63
CA ASP A 157 -45.88 -58.88 15.36
C ASP A 157 -46.89 -59.53 16.31
N THR A 158 -47.70 -58.72 17.00
CA THR A 158 -48.77 -59.25 17.87
C THR A 158 -49.83 -59.98 17.08
N LEU A 159 -50.27 -59.42 15.94
CA LEU A 159 -51.24 -60.07 15.05
C LEU A 159 -50.70 -61.39 14.51
N ASP A 160 -49.42 -61.44 14.12
CA ASP A 160 -48.77 -62.69 13.70
C ASP A 160 -48.69 -63.73 14.82
N GLN A 161 -48.47 -63.30 16.07
CA GLN A 161 -48.52 -64.17 17.23
C GLN A 161 -49.93 -64.75 17.45
N TRP A 162 -50.98 -63.94 17.33
CA TRP A 162 -52.38 -64.40 17.44
C TRP A 162 -52.78 -65.33 16.29
N VAL A 163 -52.34 -65.05 15.07
CA VAL A 163 -52.53 -65.94 13.91
C VAL A 163 -51.83 -67.28 14.12
N THR A 164 -50.64 -67.26 14.72
CA THR A 164 -49.89 -68.48 15.05
C THR A 164 -50.59 -69.31 16.14
N VAL A 165 -51.07 -68.66 17.20
CA VAL A 165 -51.81 -69.31 18.29
C VAL A 165 -53.11 -69.92 17.79
N SER A 166 -53.87 -69.20 16.96
CA SER A 166 -55.14 -69.68 16.39
C SER A 166 -54.97 -70.86 15.43
N ARG A 167 -53.79 -71.00 14.79
CA ARG A 167 -53.43 -72.18 13.97
C ARG A 167 -52.93 -73.38 14.77
N SER A 168 -52.77 -73.26 16.08
CA SER A 168 -52.29 -74.36 16.92
C SER A 168 -53.30 -75.51 17.00
N PRO A 169 -52.88 -76.79 16.81
CA PRO A 169 -53.75 -77.95 16.96
C PRO A 169 -54.44 -78.02 18.32
N ARG A 170 -53.80 -77.48 19.37
CA ARG A 170 -54.38 -77.40 20.73
C ARG A 170 -55.58 -76.46 20.80
N PHE A 171 -55.54 -75.34 20.07
CA PHE A 171 -56.64 -74.38 20.02
C PHE A 171 -57.85 -74.98 19.28
N TYR A 172 -57.62 -75.62 18.13
CA TYR A 172 -58.65 -76.38 17.41
C TYR A 172 -59.23 -77.53 18.25
N PHE A 173 -58.39 -78.25 19.01
CA PHE A 173 -58.85 -79.34 19.88
C PHE A 173 -59.70 -78.81 21.04
N SER A 174 -59.35 -77.67 21.63
CA SER A 174 -60.11 -77.03 22.71
C SER A 174 -61.48 -76.51 22.23
N ILE A 175 -61.54 -75.92 21.04
CA ILE A 175 -62.80 -75.52 20.39
C ILE A 175 -63.65 -76.75 20.08
N GLN A 176 -63.08 -77.79 19.45
CA GLN A 176 -63.79 -79.04 19.15
C GLN A 176 -64.29 -79.74 20.42
N MET A 177 -63.51 -79.73 21.50
CA MET A 177 -63.93 -80.28 22.79
C MET A 177 -65.10 -79.50 23.35
N SER A 178 -65.03 -78.16 23.37
CA SER A 178 -66.10 -77.29 23.86
C SER A 178 -67.40 -77.43 23.04
N VAL A 179 -67.30 -77.56 21.72
CA VAL A 179 -68.45 -77.84 20.83
C VAL A 179 -69.05 -79.22 21.13
N ARG A 180 -68.23 -80.23 21.42
CA ARG A 180 -68.71 -81.55 21.83
C ARG A 180 -69.42 -81.51 23.18
N THR A 181 -68.87 -80.79 24.16
CA THR A 181 -69.51 -80.61 25.47
C THR A 181 -70.85 -79.89 25.34
N TRP A 182 -70.91 -78.85 24.50
CA TRP A 182 -72.15 -78.15 24.18
C TRP A 182 -73.18 -79.04 23.48
N ARG A 183 -72.75 -79.89 22.54
CA ARG A 183 -73.63 -80.86 21.88
C ARG A 183 -74.20 -81.90 22.85
N GLN A 184 -73.37 -82.39 23.78
CA GLN A 184 -73.84 -83.29 24.84
C GLN A 184 -74.86 -82.60 25.73
N PHE A 185 -74.60 -81.36 26.14
CA PHE A 185 -75.54 -80.58 26.93
C PHE A 185 -76.88 -80.37 26.21
N ILE A 186 -76.86 -80.04 24.91
CA ILE A 186 -78.10 -79.92 24.11
C ILE A 186 -78.86 -81.25 24.03
N MET A 187 -78.18 -82.38 23.80
CA MET A 187 -78.85 -83.69 23.77
C MET A 187 -79.44 -84.08 25.12
N GLU A 188 -78.79 -83.74 26.24
CA GLU A 188 -79.28 -84.01 27.59
C GLU A 188 -80.57 -83.21 27.89
N VAL A 189 -80.65 -81.98 27.38
CA VAL A 189 -81.84 -81.13 27.47
C VAL A 189 -82.99 -81.64 26.58
N GLU A 190 -82.69 -82.19 25.40
CA GLU A 190 -83.71 -82.75 24.50
C GLU A 190 -84.24 -84.11 24.99
N ASN A 191 -83.40 -84.95 25.61
CA ASN A 191 -83.77 -86.30 26.05
C ASN A 191 -84.52 -86.34 27.40
N THR A 192 -84.73 -85.20 28.05
CA THR A 192 -85.48 -85.05 29.30
C THR A 192 -86.91 -84.54 29.10
N SER A 193 -87.36 -84.36 27.85
CA SER A 193 -88.68 -83.81 27.50
C SER A 193 -89.69 -84.81 26.89
N LEU A 194 -89.53 -86.13 27.10
CA LEU A 194 -90.52 -87.17 26.73
C LEU A 194 -90.75 -88.19 27.85
#